data_AF-A0A915KPZ9-F1
#
_entry.id   AF-A0A915KPZ9-F1
#
_cell.length_a   1.000
_cell.length_b   1.000
_cell.length_c   1.000
_cell.angle_alpha   90.00
_cell.angle_beta   90.00
_cell.angle_gamma   90.00
#
_symmetry.space_group_name_H-M   'P 1'
#
loop_
_entity.id
_entity.type
_entity.pdbx_description
1 polymer ?
#
loop_
_entity_poly.entity_id
_entity_poly.type
_entity_poly.pdbx_seq_one_letter_code
_entity_poly.pdbx_strand_id
1 'polypeptide(L)'
;MDDTHNAVSYVNLSSARFLPSARSIGLPTPEKKFVTKNSMLLKKFGMLNKWDDSKQFLLENPHLCCEETANHLVLQCLEYEMDEVGQIILEIGFQKHDLMEHVAHQTIIIQYLLELASQLKVNPKASQLISSFFSKLICFLQILY
;
A
#
# COMPACT_ATOMS: atom_id res chain seq x y z
N MET A 1 -5.33 -27.31 26.90
CA MET A 1 -6.75 -26.92 26.92
C MET A 1 -6.82 -25.55 27.56
N ASP A 2 -6.90 -24.44 26.85
CA ASP A 2 -6.48 -24.06 25.50
C ASP A 2 -6.25 -22.55 25.61
N ASP A 3 -5.30 -22.05 24.85
CA ASP A 3 -4.52 -20.85 25.16
C ASP A 3 -5.31 -19.54 25.02
N THR A 4 -5.37 -18.74 26.10
CA THR A 4 -5.74 -17.32 26.07
C THR A 4 -4.56 -16.42 25.69
N HIS A 5 -3.57 -16.97 24.98
CA HIS A 5 -2.43 -16.21 24.51
C HIS A 5 -2.59 -15.76 23.06
N ASN A 6 -2.49 -14.43 22.91
CA ASN A 6 -1.82 -13.77 21.79
C ASN A 6 -2.65 -13.47 20.53
N ALA A 7 -3.36 -12.33 20.53
CA ALA A 7 -3.74 -11.68 19.26
C ALA A 7 -3.87 -10.15 19.30
N VAL A 8 -3.49 -9.44 20.37
CA VAL A 8 -3.66 -7.96 20.43
C VAL A 8 -2.38 -7.23 20.86
N SER A 9 -1.21 -7.81 20.61
CA SER A 9 0.10 -7.24 21.01
C SER A 9 0.93 -6.63 19.88
N TYR A 10 0.41 -6.47 18.65
CA TYR A 10 1.17 -5.86 17.55
C TYR A 10 0.38 -4.82 16.76
N VAL A 11 -0.02 -3.74 17.42
CA VAL A 11 0.04 -2.43 16.76
C VAL A 11 0.86 -1.53 17.66
N ASN A 12 2.15 -1.46 17.37
CA ASN A 12 3.04 -0.51 18.01
C ASN A 12 2.58 0.90 17.63
N LEU A 13 1.80 1.53 18.51
CA LEU A 13 1.23 2.88 18.38
C LEU A 13 2.27 3.99 18.17
N SER A 14 3.57 3.67 18.20
CA SER A 14 4.66 4.57 17.84
C SER A 14 4.73 4.86 16.32
N SER A 15 4.04 4.09 15.47
CA SER A 15 3.88 4.36 14.04
C SER A 15 2.63 5.17 13.70
N ALA A 16 1.98 5.83 14.68
CA ALA A 16 0.83 6.72 14.49
C ALA A 16 1.08 7.98 13.62
N ARG A 17 2.16 8.00 12.82
CA ARG A 17 2.39 8.95 11.73
C ARG A 17 1.49 8.68 10.51
N PHE A 18 0.77 7.55 10.49
CA PHE A 18 0.05 7.02 9.33
C PHE A 18 -1.48 7.09 9.40
N LEU A 19 -2.07 7.81 10.35
CA LEU A 19 -3.49 8.15 10.24
C LEU A 19 -3.64 9.46 9.49
N PRO A 20 -4.23 9.48 8.28
CA PRO A 20 -4.58 10.71 7.61
C PRO A 20 -5.43 11.55 8.56
N SER A 21 -5.04 12.80 8.76
CA SER A 21 -5.78 13.76 9.58
C SER A 21 -7.26 13.69 9.23
N ALA A 22 -8.07 13.34 10.23
CA ALA A 22 -9.51 13.28 10.09
C ALA A 22 -10.03 14.62 9.55
N ARG A 23 -10.59 14.56 8.33
CA ARG A 23 -11.61 15.48 7.80
C ARG A 23 -11.19 16.96 7.70
N SER A 24 -10.58 17.33 6.57
CA SER A 24 -10.78 18.66 5.98
C SER A 24 -11.86 18.59 4.88
N ILE A 25 -13.08 18.92 5.30
CA ILE A 25 -14.19 19.29 4.43
C ILE A 25 -13.74 20.52 3.61
N GLY A 26 -13.82 20.44 2.28
CA GLY A 26 -14.00 21.63 1.44
C GLY A 26 -12.84 22.14 0.56
N LEU A 27 -11.59 21.64 0.64
CA LEU A 27 -10.54 22.02 -0.33
C LEU A 27 -9.93 20.79 -1.05
N PRO A 28 -9.67 20.88 -2.37
CA PRO A 28 -8.90 19.86 -3.08
C PRO A 28 -7.43 20.00 -2.69
N THR A 29 -7.00 19.18 -1.73
CA THR A 29 -5.58 19.05 -1.39
C THR A 29 -4.77 18.64 -2.62
N PRO A 30 -3.46 18.97 -2.70
CA PRO A 30 -2.59 18.50 -3.78
C PRO A 30 -2.67 16.97 -3.96
N GLU A 31 -2.78 16.24 -2.85
CA GLU A 31 -3.01 14.80 -2.79
C GLU A 31 -4.31 14.38 -3.50
N LYS A 32 -5.45 15.03 -3.22
CA LYS A 32 -6.71 14.75 -3.95
C LYS A 32 -6.59 15.00 -5.44
N LYS A 33 -5.87 16.05 -5.87
CA LYS A 33 -5.66 16.31 -7.30
C LYS A 33 -4.79 15.24 -7.95
N PHE A 34 -3.74 14.77 -7.26
CA PHE A 34 -2.89 13.68 -7.73
C PHE A 34 -3.68 12.38 -7.86
N VAL A 35 -4.44 12.01 -6.83
CA VAL A 35 -5.26 10.79 -6.80
C VAL A 35 -6.31 10.83 -7.92
N THR A 36 -7.05 11.92 -8.09
CA THR A 36 -8.05 12.03 -9.16
C THR A 36 -7.41 11.88 -10.53
N LYS A 37 -6.26 12.53 -10.76
CA LYS A 37 -5.53 12.46 -12.04
C LYS A 37 -5.00 11.06 -12.35
N ASN A 38 -4.58 10.31 -11.33
CA ASN A 38 -3.95 9.00 -11.49
C ASN A 38 -4.85 7.82 -11.07
N SER A 39 -6.13 8.06 -10.82
CA SER A 39 -7.08 7.09 -10.26
C SER A 39 -7.07 5.73 -10.99
N MET A 40 -7.09 5.74 -12.32
CA MET A 40 -7.03 4.51 -13.13
C MET A 40 -5.71 3.76 -12.96
N LEU A 41 -4.59 4.47 -12.90
CA LEU A 41 -3.26 3.88 -12.72
C LEU A 41 -3.09 3.33 -11.30
N LEU A 42 -3.58 4.05 -10.30
CA LEU A 42 -3.55 3.63 -8.89
C LEU A 42 -4.37 2.36 -8.67
N LYS A 43 -5.58 2.31 -9.24
CA LYS A 43 -6.42 1.10 -9.20
C LYS A 43 -5.75 -0.07 -9.93
N LYS A 44 -5.19 0.16 -11.12
CA LYS A 44 -4.49 -0.88 -11.87
C LYS A 44 -3.28 -1.41 -11.10
N PHE A 45 -2.49 -0.53 -10.49
CA PHE A 45 -1.35 -0.89 -9.67
C PHE A 45 -1.76 -1.72 -8.46
N GLY A 46 -2.78 -1.27 -7.71
CA GLY A 46 -3.28 -1.97 -6.51
C GLY A 46 -3.84 -3.37 -6.79
N MET A 47 -4.18 -3.68 -8.04
CA MET A 47 -4.65 -5.01 -8.47
C MET A 47 -3.53 -5.92 -9.01
N LEU A 48 -2.28 -5.45 -9.10
CA LEU A 48 -1.17 -6.29 -9.51
C LEU A 48 -0.80 -7.26 -8.37
N ASN A 49 -0.26 -8.42 -8.75
CA ASN A 49 0.20 -9.42 -7.79
C ASN A 49 1.66 -9.84 -8.03
N LYS A 50 2.07 -9.94 -9.30
CA LYS A 50 3.44 -10.38 -9.65
C LYS A 50 4.45 -9.25 -9.49
N TRP A 51 5.59 -9.57 -8.89
CA TRP A 51 6.70 -8.63 -8.69
C TRP A 51 7.21 -8.02 -10.00
N ASP A 52 7.34 -8.82 -11.06
CA ASP A 52 7.80 -8.34 -12.36
C ASP A 52 6.81 -7.36 -13.00
N ASP A 53 5.51 -7.65 -12.90
CA ASP A 53 4.45 -6.77 -13.40
C ASP A 53 4.45 -5.44 -12.63
N SER A 54 4.54 -5.49 -11.29
CA SER A 54 4.65 -4.29 -10.45
C SER A 54 5.92 -3.49 -10.77
N LYS A 55 7.05 -4.15 -10.99
CA LYS A 55 8.31 -3.51 -11.38
C LYS A 55 8.17 -2.78 -12.72
N GLN A 56 7.70 -3.47 -13.75
CA GLN A 56 7.54 -2.89 -15.08
C GLN A 56 6.56 -1.72 -15.03
N PHE A 57 5.44 -1.87 -14.31
CA PHE A 57 4.44 -0.83 -14.16
C PHE A 57 5.00 0.45 -13.53
N LEU A 58 5.82 0.33 -12.48
CA LEU A 58 6.46 1.48 -11.82
C LEU A 58 7.58 2.10 -12.65
N LEU A 59 8.27 1.32 -13.49
CA LEU A 59 9.24 1.86 -14.45
C LEU A 59 8.56 2.66 -15.57
N GLU A 60 7.38 2.24 -16.01
CA GLU A 60 6.55 2.96 -16.98
C GLU A 60 5.84 4.18 -16.37
N ASN A 61 5.55 4.14 -15.06
CA ASN A 61 4.86 5.19 -14.33
C ASN A 61 5.63 5.64 -13.07
N PRO A 62 6.87 6.18 -13.18
CA PRO A 62 7.70 6.49 -12.01
C PRO A 62 7.09 7.56 -11.10
N HIS A 63 6.19 8.40 -11.62
CA HIS A 63 5.51 9.43 -10.84
C HIS A 63 4.62 8.86 -9.73
N LEU A 64 4.25 7.57 -9.80
CA LEU A 64 3.50 6.86 -8.76
C LEU A 64 4.36 6.47 -7.56
N CYS A 65 5.70 6.50 -7.67
CA CYS A 65 6.61 6.25 -6.56
C CYS A 65 6.69 7.48 -5.63
N CYS A 66 5.60 7.78 -4.93
CA CYS A 66 5.47 8.94 -4.04
C CYS A 66 4.55 8.64 -2.84
N GLU A 67 4.60 9.50 -1.83
CA GLU A 67 3.84 9.36 -0.58
C GLU A 67 2.32 9.40 -0.83
N GLU A 68 1.85 10.21 -1.78
CA GLU A 68 0.43 10.30 -2.12
C GLU A 68 -0.14 8.96 -2.62
N THR A 69 0.66 8.19 -3.35
CA THR A 69 0.27 6.83 -3.77
C THR A 69 0.18 5.91 -2.56
N ALA A 70 1.17 5.95 -1.66
CA ALA A 70 1.16 5.11 -0.46
C ALA A 70 -0.06 5.41 0.41
N ASN A 71 -0.33 6.69 0.69
CA ASN A 71 -1.48 7.12 1.48
C ASN A 71 -2.80 6.70 0.85
N HIS A 72 -2.92 6.85 -0.47
CA HIS A 72 -4.13 6.44 -1.18
C HIS A 72 -4.36 4.92 -1.09
N LEU A 73 -3.33 4.11 -1.28
CA LEU A 73 -3.46 2.65 -1.20
C LEU A 73 -3.78 2.17 0.23
N VAL A 74 -3.20 2.81 1.26
CA VAL A 74 -3.57 2.55 2.66
C VAL A 74 -5.04 2.87 2.90
N LEU A 75 -5.50 4.05 2.44
CA LEU A 75 -6.91 4.43 2.53
C LEU A 75 -7.82 3.45 1.78
N GLN A 76 -7.42 2.99 0.59
CA GLN A 76 -8.16 1.97 -0.15
C GLN A 76 -8.24 0.64 0.60
N CYS A 77 -7.14 0.19 1.22
CA CYS A 77 -7.17 -1.02 2.06
C CYS A 77 -8.18 -0.88 3.19
N LEU A 78 -8.20 0.27 3.87
CA LEU A 78 -9.17 0.55 4.92
C LEU A 78 -10.60 0.64 4.37
N GLU A 79 -10.80 1.29 3.23
CA GLU A 79 -12.11 1.35 2.55
C GLU A 79 -12.61 -0.05 2.17
N TYR A 80 -11.75 -0.97 1.72
CA TYR A 80 -12.15 -2.35 1.42
C TYR A 80 -12.49 -3.17 2.68
N GLU A 81 -11.79 -2.91 3.79
CA GLU A 81 -12.10 -3.50 5.09
C GLU A 81 -13.36 -2.89 5.73
N MET A 82 -13.64 -1.61 5.45
CA MET A 82 -14.73 -0.82 6.03
C MET A 82 -15.95 -0.68 5.10
N ASP A 83 -15.92 -1.16 3.86
CA ASP A 83 -16.94 -0.89 2.83
C ASP A 83 -18.33 -1.36 3.31
N GLU A 84 -19.20 -0.37 3.55
CA GLU A 84 -20.50 -0.51 4.19
C GLU A 84 -21.58 -1.04 3.23
N VAL A 85 -21.46 -2.30 2.81
CA VAL A 85 -22.54 -3.25 3.18
C VAL A 85 -22.21 -3.90 4.54
N GLY A 86 -21.03 -3.60 5.11
CA GLY A 86 -20.53 -4.02 6.42
C GLY A 86 -21.21 -3.43 7.67
N GLN A 87 -22.22 -2.55 7.56
CA GLN A 87 -23.01 -2.15 8.74
C GLN A 87 -24.28 -3.01 8.97
N ILE A 88 -24.61 -3.94 8.06
CA ILE A 88 -25.75 -4.88 8.21
C ILE A 88 -25.31 -6.35 8.26
N ILE A 89 -24.06 -6.67 7.93
CA ILE A 89 -23.62 -8.05 7.86
C ILE A 89 -22.50 -8.30 8.87
N LEU A 90 -22.88 -8.30 10.15
CA LEU A 90 -22.10 -8.94 11.22
C LEU A 90 -22.31 -10.47 11.26
N GLU A 91 -23.19 -11.02 10.41
CA GLU A 91 -23.55 -12.45 10.42
C GLU A 91 -23.30 -13.22 9.10
N ILE A 92 -22.82 -12.57 8.03
CA ILE A 92 -22.54 -13.24 6.75
C ILE A 92 -21.21 -12.73 6.18
N GLY A 93 -20.10 -13.13 6.81
CA GLY A 93 -18.75 -12.75 6.40
C GLY A 93 -18.40 -13.20 4.97
N PHE A 94 -18.81 -12.44 3.95
CA PHE A 94 -18.28 -12.55 2.59
C PHE A 94 -17.26 -11.45 2.37
N GLN A 95 -16.08 -11.79 2.86
CA GLN A 95 -14.85 -11.03 2.93
C GLN A 95 -14.27 -10.76 1.53
N LYS A 96 -14.04 -9.49 1.16
CA LYS A 96 -13.21 -9.10 -0.01
C LYS A 96 -11.70 -9.25 0.32
N HIS A 97 -11.32 -10.32 1.02
CA HIS A 97 -9.98 -10.46 1.60
C HIS A 97 -8.89 -10.57 0.53
N ASP A 98 -9.19 -11.27 -0.58
CA ASP A 98 -8.25 -11.37 -1.70
C ASP A 98 -7.91 -10.00 -2.32
N LEU A 99 -8.89 -9.08 -2.40
CA LEU A 99 -8.65 -7.73 -2.92
C LEU A 99 -7.83 -6.89 -1.93
N MET A 100 -8.14 -6.98 -0.64
CA MET A 100 -7.38 -6.30 0.39
C MET A 100 -5.93 -6.80 0.40
N GLU A 101 -5.71 -8.11 0.28
CA GLU A 101 -4.38 -8.71 0.25
C GLU A 101 -3.55 -8.17 -0.91
N HIS A 102 -4.12 -8.10 -2.12
CA HIS A 102 -3.45 -7.52 -3.27
C HIS A 102 -3.11 -6.04 -3.05
N VAL A 103 -4.05 -5.23 -2.58
CA VAL A 103 -3.82 -3.78 -2.40
C VAL A 103 -2.82 -3.54 -1.26
N ALA A 104 -2.88 -4.32 -0.19
CA ALA A 104 -1.93 -4.27 0.92
C ALA A 104 -0.51 -4.62 0.47
N HIS A 105 -0.38 -5.66 -0.34
CA HIS A 105 0.90 -6.06 -0.93
C HIS A 105 1.54 -4.92 -1.73
N GLN A 106 0.77 -4.27 -2.60
CA GLN A 106 1.24 -3.13 -3.40
C GLN A 106 1.51 -1.89 -2.54
N THR A 107 0.77 -1.71 -1.46
CA THR A 107 1.02 -0.65 -0.47
C THR A 107 2.40 -0.84 0.17
N ILE A 108 2.71 -2.05 0.62
CA ILE A 108 4.01 -2.38 1.24
C ILE A 108 5.16 -2.14 0.26
N ILE A 109 4.98 -2.48 -1.01
CA ILE A 109 5.96 -2.22 -2.07
C ILE A 109 6.32 -0.73 -2.15
N ILE A 110 5.32 0.16 -2.22
CA ILE A 110 5.56 1.61 -2.32
C ILE A 110 6.17 2.15 -1.02
N GLN A 111 5.67 1.74 0.14
CA GLN A 111 6.22 2.19 1.42
C GLN A 111 7.68 1.79 1.57
N TYR A 112 8.03 0.54 1.24
CA TYR A 112 9.39 0.07 1.38
C TYR A 112 10.32 0.71 0.33
N LEU A 113 9.83 0.95 -0.90
CA LEU A 113 10.58 1.69 -1.91
C LEU A 113 10.92 3.11 -1.42
N LEU A 114 9.94 3.83 -0.85
CA LEU A 114 10.13 5.18 -0.32
C LEU A 114 11.10 5.20 0.86
N GLU A 115 10.97 4.24 1.78
CA GLU A 115 11.88 4.07 2.91
C GLU A 115 13.32 3.80 2.45
N LEU A 116 13.51 2.89 1.48
CA LEU A 116 14.82 2.60 0.90
C LEU A 116 15.42 3.83 0.20
N ALA A 117 14.60 4.59 -0.53
CA ALA A 117 15.02 5.83 -1.18
C ALA A 117 15.52 6.87 -0.15
N SER A 118 14.81 6.98 0.97
CA SER A 118 15.15 7.87 2.09
C SER A 118 16.48 7.46 2.73
N GLN A 119 16.66 6.17 3.03
CA GLN A 119 17.90 5.64 3.62
C GLN A 119 19.11 5.85 2.71
N LEU A 120 18.93 5.67 1.41
CA LEU A 120 19.99 5.85 0.40
C LEU A 120 20.15 7.31 -0.06
N LYS A 121 19.28 8.23 0.38
CA LYS A 121 19.22 9.65 -0.05
C LYS A 121 19.14 9.81 -1.58
N VAL A 122 18.39 8.94 -2.24
CA VAL A 122 18.16 8.97 -3.69
C VAL A 122 16.71 9.25 -4.00
N ASN A 123 16.43 9.68 -5.24
CA ASN A 123 15.06 9.93 -5.67
C ASN A 123 14.29 8.60 -5.80
N PRO A 124 13.13 8.41 -5.14
CA PRO A 124 12.33 7.19 -5.24
C PRO A 124 11.85 6.87 -6.67
N LYS A 125 11.79 7.89 -7.53
CA LYS A 125 11.34 7.77 -8.92
C LYS A 125 12.46 7.37 -9.88
N ALA A 126 13.68 7.18 -9.39
CA ALA A 126 14.82 6.79 -10.22
C ALA A 126 14.68 5.34 -10.70
N SER A 127 14.76 5.11 -12.01
CA SER A 127 14.62 3.79 -12.63
C SER A 127 15.63 2.76 -12.10
N GLN A 128 16.84 3.20 -11.78
CA GLN A 128 17.89 2.35 -11.19
C GLN A 128 17.53 1.89 -9.77
N LEU A 129 16.92 2.77 -8.97
CA LEU A 129 16.46 2.41 -7.63
C LEU A 129 15.31 1.40 -7.72
N ILE A 130 14.29 1.69 -8.53
CA ILE A 130 13.14 0.79 -8.74
C ILE A 130 13.64 -0.58 -9.17
N SER A 131 14.55 -0.63 -10.15
CA SER A 131 15.11 -1.91 -10.62
C SER A 131 15.89 -2.64 -9.53
N SER A 132 16.73 -1.94 -8.77
CA SER A 132 17.51 -2.55 -7.68
C SER A 132 16.62 -3.02 -6.53
N PHE A 133 15.53 -2.32 -6.24
CA PHE A 133 14.58 -2.67 -5.18
C PHE A 133 13.98 -4.04 -5.45
N PHE A 134 13.36 -4.22 -6.62
CA PHE A 134 12.73 -5.49 -6.97
C PHE A 134 13.73 -6.65 -7.10
N SER A 135 14.91 -6.40 -7.65
CA SER A 135 15.95 -7.45 -7.72
C SER A 135 16.40 -7.93 -6.34
N LYS A 136 16.55 -7.02 -5.37
CA LYS A 136 16.91 -7.38 -4.00
C LYS A 136 15.75 -8.08 -3.31
N LEU A 137 14.54 -7.57 -3.45
CA LEU A 137 13.35 -8.11 -2.82
C LEU A 137 13.06 -9.56 -3.27
N ILE A 138 13.18 -9.85 -4.57
CA ILE A 138 13.03 -11.21 -5.11
C ILE A 138 14.15 -12.13 -4.59
N CYS A 139 15.39 -11.66 -4.57
CA CYS A 139 16.53 -12.44 -4.07
C CYS A 139 16.38 -12.79 -2.58
N PHE A 140 15.90 -11.86 -1.75
CA PHE A 140 15.65 -12.10 -0.33
C PHE A 140 14.57 -13.17 -0.11
N LEU A 141 13.50 -13.18 -0.91
CA LEU A 141 12.42 -14.16 -0.78
C LEU A 141 12.85 -15.56 -1.25
N GLN A 142 13.72 -15.67 -2.27
CA GLN A 142 14.31 -16.94 -2.71
C GLN A 142 15.26 -17.58 -1.69
N ILE A 143 15.71 -16.85 -0.68
CA ILE A 143 16.56 -17.39 0.40
C ILE A 143 15.70 -17.95 1.55
N LEU A 144 14.44 -17.52 1.65
CA LEU A 144 13.52 -17.92 2.72
C LEU A 144 12.58 -19.09 2.34
N TYR A 145 12.53 -19.47 1.06
CA TYR A 145 11.74 -20.58 0.49
C TYR A 145 12.61 -21.48 -0.36
#